data_AF-A0A0K2UMU9-F1
#
_entry.id   AF-A0A0K2UMU9-F1
#
_cell.length_a   1.000
_cell.length_b   1.000
_cell.length_c   1.000
_cell.angle_alpha   90.00
_cell.angle_beta   90.00
_cell.angle_gamma   90.00
#
_symmetry.space_group_name_H-M   'P 1'
#
loop_
_entity.id
_entity.type
_entity.pdbx_description
1 polymer ?
#
loop_
_entity_poly.entity_id
_entity_poly.type
_entity_poly.pdbx_seq_one_letter_code
_entity_poly.pdbx_strand_id
1 'polypeptide(L)'
;TIKEITGHTTIYGLPMIETNRKGTLFMAKGHLSPDAAFVYDGEQEGTYFFVNAAPQYQSFNNGNWRALELAVRDLAEKLHSTLTVYTGTYEILEFYEKQIFLLEKKLIPAPRYFWKVVHDPSTKKAVAFVGYNNVFSKTSPKPICKDVCDQIPWVDWERDSLYKGFMYCCEVDDLNKAISYSPVLDASLLTDMEI
;
A
#
# COMPACT_ATOMS: atom_id res chain seq x y z
N THR A 1 -23.22 -2.50 -5.35
CA THR A 1 -22.56 -1.32 -4.69
C THR A 1 -22.13 -1.68 -3.27
N ILE A 2 -21.21 -0.93 -2.65
CA ILE A 2 -20.81 -1.18 -1.24
C ILE A 2 -22.03 -1.17 -0.30
N LYS A 3 -23.02 -0.32 -0.58
CA LYS A 3 -24.32 -0.28 0.11
C LYS A 3 -25.07 -1.62 0.05
N GLU A 4 -25.12 -2.27 -1.11
CA GLU A 4 -25.77 -3.58 -1.24
C GLU A 4 -25.03 -4.67 -0.44
N ILE A 5 -23.71 -4.55 -0.32
CA ILE A 5 -22.90 -5.50 0.45
C ILE A 5 -23.17 -5.29 1.93
N THR A 6 -22.94 -4.08 2.44
CA THR A 6 -22.99 -3.81 3.88
C THR A 6 -24.41 -3.65 4.40
N GLY A 7 -25.33 -3.12 3.58
CA GLY A 7 -26.62 -2.57 4.05
C GLY A 7 -26.51 -1.13 4.55
N HIS A 8 -25.29 -0.55 4.51
CA HIS A 8 -24.98 0.76 5.07
C HIS A 8 -24.38 1.69 4.00
N THR A 9 -24.62 2.99 4.14
CA THR A 9 -24.00 4.02 3.27
C THR A 9 -22.91 4.80 3.98
N THR A 10 -22.78 4.64 5.31
CA THR A 10 -21.84 5.38 6.14
C THR A 10 -21.12 4.45 7.12
N ILE A 11 -19.93 4.86 7.55
CA ILE A 11 -19.17 4.28 8.67
C ILE A 11 -18.82 5.43 9.61
N TYR A 12 -19.19 5.32 10.90
CA TYR A 12 -18.98 6.37 11.91
C TYR A 12 -19.45 7.77 11.46
N GLY A 13 -20.56 7.83 10.72
CA GLY A 13 -21.13 9.09 10.20
C GLY A 13 -20.47 9.61 8.92
N LEU A 14 -19.36 9.03 8.46
CA LEU A 14 -18.72 9.37 7.19
C LEU A 14 -19.31 8.53 6.04
N PRO A 15 -19.53 9.11 4.85
CA PRO A 15 -19.95 8.34 3.69
C PRO A 15 -18.90 7.29 3.30
N MET A 16 -19.35 6.07 3.02
CA MET A 16 -18.46 5.01 2.55
C MET A 16 -17.90 5.29 1.15
N ILE A 17 -18.70 6.00 0.33
CA ILE A 17 -18.34 6.52 -0.99
C ILE A 17 -18.84 7.97 -1.09
N GLU A 18 -17.93 8.90 -1.34
CA GLU A 18 -18.24 10.28 -1.71
C GLU A 18 -18.47 10.39 -3.21
N THR A 19 -19.53 11.09 -3.60
CA THR A 19 -19.92 11.31 -5.01
C THR A 19 -19.54 12.70 -5.52
N ASN A 20 -19.08 13.59 -4.63
CA ASN A 20 -18.67 14.93 -5.01
C ASN A 20 -17.28 14.90 -5.67
N ARG A 21 -17.01 15.79 -6.62
CA ARG A 21 -15.75 15.81 -7.41
C ARG A 21 -14.48 16.03 -6.58
N LYS A 22 -14.60 16.59 -5.37
CA LYS A 22 -13.49 16.84 -4.45
C LYS A 22 -13.35 15.76 -3.37
N GLY A 23 -14.23 14.76 -3.40
CA GLY A 23 -14.24 13.67 -2.44
C GLY A 23 -12.98 12.83 -2.58
N THR A 24 -12.60 12.17 -1.50
CA THR A 24 -11.45 11.24 -1.48
C THR A 24 -11.82 9.91 -0.83
N LEU A 25 -13.03 9.79 -0.29
CA LEU A 25 -13.58 8.51 0.15
C LEU A 25 -14.22 7.80 -1.03
N PHE A 26 -13.42 7.28 -1.94
CA PHE A 26 -13.88 6.37 -3.00
C PHE A 26 -12.77 5.39 -3.35
N MET A 27 -13.12 4.25 -3.94
CA MET A 27 -12.12 3.27 -4.40
C MET A 27 -11.59 3.68 -5.76
N ALA A 28 -10.33 4.09 -5.81
CA ALA A 28 -9.58 4.34 -7.03
C ALA A 28 -8.88 3.05 -7.50
N LYS A 29 -8.35 3.11 -8.74
CA LYS A 29 -7.37 2.15 -9.23
C LYS A 29 -6.04 2.43 -8.52
N GLY A 30 -5.76 1.71 -7.43
CA GLY A 30 -4.46 1.76 -6.77
C GLY A 30 -3.46 0.92 -7.54
N HIS A 31 -2.52 1.56 -8.23
CA HIS A 31 -1.52 0.88 -9.04
C HIS A 31 -0.49 0.16 -8.14
N LEU A 32 -0.11 -1.06 -8.50
CA LEU A 32 0.90 -1.84 -7.78
C LEU A 32 2.32 -1.43 -8.23
N SER A 33 2.52 -1.36 -9.54
CA SER A 33 3.69 -0.77 -10.19
C SER A 33 3.32 0.65 -10.66
N PRO A 34 3.81 1.72 -10.03
CA PRO A 34 3.39 3.07 -10.36
C PRO A 34 4.05 3.57 -11.64
N ASP A 35 3.27 4.29 -12.45
CA ASP A 35 3.68 4.98 -13.68
C ASP A 35 5.01 5.73 -13.55
N ALA A 36 5.12 6.55 -12.49
CA ALA A 36 6.29 7.39 -12.23
C ALA A 36 7.59 6.62 -11.89
N ALA A 37 7.55 5.30 -11.73
CA ALA A 37 8.75 4.47 -11.55
C ALA A 37 9.40 4.07 -12.89
N PHE A 38 8.76 4.35 -14.02
CA PHE A 38 9.23 3.95 -15.34
C PHE A 38 9.61 5.17 -16.19
N VAL A 39 10.60 4.98 -17.07
CA VAL A 39 11.15 6.05 -17.91
C VAL A 39 10.57 6.04 -19.31
N TYR A 40 10.22 4.85 -19.83
CA TYR A 40 9.74 4.70 -21.19
C TYR A 40 8.21 4.72 -21.26
N ASP A 41 7.66 5.44 -22.24
CA ASP A 41 6.20 5.58 -22.46
C ASP A 41 5.47 4.23 -22.50
N GLY A 42 6.05 3.21 -23.15
CA GLY A 42 5.44 1.89 -23.24
C GLY A 42 5.34 1.16 -21.89
N GLU A 43 6.29 1.39 -20.98
CA GLU A 43 6.24 0.84 -19.62
C GLU A 43 5.21 1.58 -18.77
N GLN A 44 5.20 2.92 -18.89
CA GLN A 44 4.24 3.81 -18.26
C GLN A 44 2.80 3.45 -18.63
N GLU A 45 2.49 3.33 -19.92
CA GLU A 45 1.18 2.87 -20.42
C GLU A 45 0.82 1.48 -19.89
N GLY A 46 1.80 0.59 -19.79
CA GLY A 46 1.67 -0.75 -19.20
C GLY A 46 1.17 -0.73 -17.75
N THR A 47 1.42 0.34 -17.00
CA THR A 47 0.96 0.44 -15.61
C THR A 47 -0.56 0.63 -15.49
N TYR A 48 -1.24 1.11 -16.53
CA TYR A 48 -2.68 1.44 -16.47
C TYR A 48 -3.62 0.25 -16.72
N PHE A 49 -3.08 -0.94 -17.03
CA PHE A 49 -3.87 -2.17 -17.14
C PHE A 49 -4.40 -2.64 -15.77
N PHE A 50 -5.64 -3.16 -15.74
CA PHE A 50 -6.28 -3.60 -14.49
C PHE A 50 -5.55 -4.75 -13.78
N VAL A 51 -4.69 -5.51 -14.48
CA VAL A 51 -3.82 -6.52 -13.85
C VAL A 51 -2.84 -5.90 -12.84
N ASN A 52 -2.49 -4.62 -13.03
CA ASN A 52 -1.60 -3.86 -12.17
C ASN A 52 -2.35 -2.98 -11.15
N ALA A 53 -3.66 -3.17 -10.96
CA ALA A 53 -4.44 -2.33 -10.06
C ALA A 53 -5.31 -3.13 -9.09
N ALA A 54 -5.43 -2.63 -7.86
CA ALA A 54 -6.39 -3.13 -6.88
C ALA A 54 -7.24 -1.98 -6.30
N PRO A 55 -8.45 -2.25 -5.79
CA PRO A 55 -9.28 -1.22 -5.17
C PRO A 55 -8.60 -0.60 -3.95
N GLN A 56 -8.28 0.69 -4.03
CA GLN A 56 -7.62 1.43 -2.96
C GLN A 56 -8.41 2.69 -2.67
N TYR A 57 -8.64 3.02 -1.39
CA TYR A 57 -9.28 4.28 -1.06
C TYR A 57 -8.43 5.45 -1.56
N GLN A 58 -9.05 6.43 -2.22
CA GLN A 58 -8.33 7.54 -2.84
C GLN A 58 -7.55 8.38 -1.83
N SER A 59 -8.06 8.54 -0.60
CA SER A 59 -7.33 9.21 0.47
C SER A 59 -6.05 8.46 0.88
N PHE A 60 -6.02 7.13 0.75
CA PHE A 60 -4.81 6.32 0.93
C PHE A 60 -3.90 6.35 -0.31
N ASN A 61 -4.46 6.09 -1.49
CA ASN A 61 -3.75 6.09 -2.78
C ASN A 61 -2.97 7.40 -3.00
N ASN A 62 -3.64 8.55 -2.83
CA ASN A 62 -3.03 9.87 -2.97
C ASN A 62 -2.47 10.44 -1.65
N GLY A 63 -2.47 9.63 -0.60
CA GLY A 63 -1.92 9.94 0.71
C GLY A 63 -0.60 9.21 0.92
N ASN A 64 -0.55 8.36 1.94
CA ASN A 64 0.70 7.73 2.37
C ASN A 64 1.25 6.71 1.35
N TRP A 65 0.40 6.11 0.49
CA TRP A 65 0.90 5.24 -0.57
C TRP A 65 1.75 6.00 -1.59
N ARG A 66 1.26 7.15 -2.06
CA ARG A 66 2.01 8.05 -2.93
C ARG A 66 3.28 8.57 -2.25
N ALA A 67 3.23 8.88 -0.95
CA ALA A 67 4.41 9.32 -0.20
C ALA A 67 5.50 8.24 -0.20
N LEU A 68 5.14 6.97 0.06
CA LEU A 68 6.07 5.85 -0.05
C LEU A 68 6.67 5.74 -1.47
N GLU A 69 5.85 5.83 -2.51
CA GLU A 69 6.33 5.72 -3.89
C GLU A 69 7.29 6.85 -4.28
N LEU A 70 7.07 8.06 -3.78
CA LEU A 70 8.00 9.18 -3.93
C LEU A 70 9.31 8.89 -3.17
N ALA A 71 9.23 8.52 -1.89
CA ALA A 71 10.40 8.27 -1.06
C ALA A 71 11.29 7.15 -1.62
N VAL A 72 10.71 6.10 -2.21
CA VAL A 72 11.48 5.02 -2.84
C VAL A 72 12.24 5.49 -4.08
N ARG A 73 11.66 6.41 -4.87
CA ARG A 73 12.37 7.01 -6.02
C ARG A 73 13.51 7.91 -5.55
N ASP A 74 13.26 8.75 -4.56
CA ASP A 74 14.28 9.63 -3.97
C ASP A 74 15.41 8.80 -3.35
N LEU A 75 15.09 7.66 -2.73
CA LEU A 75 16.07 6.73 -2.19
C LEU A 75 16.94 6.11 -3.30
N ALA A 76 16.34 5.64 -4.39
CA ALA A 76 17.08 5.09 -5.52
C ALA A 76 18.07 6.10 -6.11
N GLU A 77 17.65 7.38 -6.22
CA GLU A 77 18.51 8.48 -6.66
C GLU A 77 19.67 8.72 -5.67
N LYS A 78 19.38 8.84 -4.37
CA LYS A 78 20.39 9.10 -3.32
C LYS A 78 21.43 7.99 -3.21
N LEU A 79 21.02 6.73 -3.34
CA LEU A 79 21.91 5.57 -3.25
C LEU A 79 22.68 5.33 -4.56
N HIS A 80 22.33 6.02 -5.66
CA HIS A 80 22.82 5.70 -7.00
C HIS A 80 22.67 4.20 -7.34
N SER A 81 21.59 3.57 -6.90
CA SER A 81 21.38 2.12 -6.95
C SER A 81 20.09 1.76 -7.68
N THR A 82 20.07 0.55 -8.26
CA THR A 82 18.86 -0.01 -8.87
C THR A 82 18.09 -0.80 -7.82
N LEU A 83 16.98 -0.22 -7.34
CA LEU A 83 16.10 -0.87 -6.39
C LEU A 83 15.13 -1.82 -7.11
N THR A 84 15.04 -3.06 -6.63
CA THR A 84 14.00 -4.01 -7.02
C THR A 84 12.82 -3.86 -6.07
N VAL A 85 11.63 -3.60 -6.62
CA VAL A 85 10.42 -3.37 -5.83
C VAL A 85 9.39 -4.46 -6.13
N TYR A 86 8.95 -5.16 -5.08
CA TYR A 86 7.83 -6.11 -5.14
C TYR A 86 6.62 -5.47 -4.50
N THR A 87 5.43 -5.64 -5.06
CA THR A 87 4.20 -5.06 -4.52
C THR A 87 3.06 -6.06 -4.61
N GLY A 88 2.17 -6.05 -3.63
CA GLY A 88 0.99 -6.88 -3.65
C GLY A 88 -0.04 -6.42 -2.62
N THR A 89 -1.04 -7.28 -2.44
CA THR A 89 -2.13 -7.06 -1.50
C THR A 89 -2.23 -8.22 -0.51
N TYR A 90 -2.92 -8.03 0.60
CA TYR A 90 -3.16 -9.06 1.61
C TYR A 90 -4.50 -8.85 2.33
N GLU A 91 -5.19 -9.96 2.59
CA GLU A 91 -6.54 -10.02 3.15
C GLU A 91 -7.61 -9.22 2.38
N ILE A 92 -8.88 -9.47 2.70
CA ILE A 92 -10.01 -8.73 2.14
C ILE A 92 -10.50 -7.72 3.18
N LEU A 93 -10.74 -6.50 2.73
CA LEU A 93 -11.30 -5.44 3.55
C LEU A 93 -12.70 -5.86 4.02
N GLU A 94 -12.98 -5.65 5.30
CA GLU A 94 -14.25 -6.01 5.90
C GLU A 94 -14.88 -4.81 6.59
N PHE A 95 -16.18 -4.63 6.38
CA PHE A 95 -17.01 -3.68 7.12
C PHE A 95 -18.26 -4.39 7.58
N TYR A 96 -18.63 -4.20 8.85
CA TYR A 96 -19.81 -4.85 9.44
C TYR A 96 -19.80 -6.38 9.22
N GLU A 97 -18.64 -7.01 9.42
CA GLU A 97 -18.42 -8.46 9.23
C GLU A 97 -18.66 -8.95 7.80
N LYS A 98 -18.65 -8.03 6.82
CA LYS A 98 -18.83 -8.36 5.40
C LYS A 98 -17.62 -7.94 4.59
N GLN A 99 -17.09 -8.89 3.85
CA GLN A 99 -16.02 -8.69 2.89
C GLN A 99 -16.46 -7.78 1.74
N ILE A 100 -15.61 -6.83 1.40
CA ILE A 100 -15.86 -5.82 0.39
C ILE A 100 -15.31 -6.30 -0.96
N PHE A 101 -16.19 -6.34 -1.94
CA PHE A 101 -15.86 -6.63 -3.33
C PHE A 101 -16.43 -5.52 -4.23
N LEU A 102 -15.73 -5.20 -5.31
CA LEU A 102 -16.29 -4.43 -6.41
C LEU A 102 -16.94 -5.38 -7.43
N LEU A 103 -17.92 -4.84 -8.14
CA LEU A 103 -18.80 -5.54 -9.09
C LEU A 103 -19.74 -6.57 -8.44
N GLU A 104 -20.83 -6.87 -9.15
CA GLU A 104 -21.74 -7.95 -8.77
C GLU A 104 -21.02 -9.30 -8.82
N LYS A 105 -21.46 -10.27 -7.99
CA LYS A 105 -20.87 -11.62 -7.86
C LYS A 105 -19.48 -11.71 -7.20
N LYS A 106 -19.05 -10.68 -6.45
CA LYS A 106 -17.80 -10.71 -5.66
C LYS A 106 -16.53 -10.95 -6.50
N LEU A 107 -16.45 -10.33 -7.68
CA LEU A 107 -15.36 -10.61 -8.62
C LEU A 107 -14.04 -9.94 -8.26
N ILE A 108 -14.07 -8.71 -7.74
CA ILE A 108 -12.86 -7.92 -7.47
C ILE A 108 -12.78 -7.64 -5.97
N PRO A 109 -11.96 -8.37 -5.19
CA PRO A 109 -11.82 -8.10 -3.76
C PRO A 109 -11.17 -6.73 -3.53
N ALA A 110 -11.73 -5.95 -2.60
CA ALA A 110 -11.04 -4.79 -2.07
C ALA A 110 -10.06 -5.27 -1.00
N PRO A 111 -8.73 -5.12 -1.20
CA PRO A 111 -7.75 -5.61 -0.24
C PRO A 111 -7.81 -4.84 1.08
N ARG A 112 -7.53 -5.53 2.18
CA ARG A 112 -7.40 -4.90 3.51
C ARG A 112 -6.04 -4.21 3.64
N TYR A 113 -4.99 -4.85 3.15
CA TYR A 113 -3.64 -4.35 3.18
C TYR A 113 -3.03 -4.30 1.78
N PHE A 114 -2.23 -3.28 1.54
CA PHE A 114 -1.25 -3.23 0.46
C PHE A 114 0.13 -3.40 1.08
N TRP A 115 1.04 -4.02 0.36
CA TRP A 115 2.43 -4.16 0.82
C TRP A 115 3.40 -3.91 -0.32
N LYS A 116 4.59 -3.42 0.03
CA LYS A 116 5.68 -3.16 -0.91
C LYS A 116 7.01 -3.58 -0.26
N VAL A 117 7.78 -4.44 -0.91
CA VAL A 117 9.15 -4.76 -0.51
C VAL A 117 10.10 -3.96 -1.40
N VAL A 118 10.96 -3.17 -0.80
CA VAL A 118 12.02 -2.41 -1.45
C VAL A 118 13.32 -3.14 -1.16
N HIS A 119 13.99 -3.63 -2.20
CA HIS A 119 15.21 -4.40 -2.09
C HIS A 119 16.30 -3.75 -2.93
N ASP A 120 17.45 -3.50 -2.32
CA ASP A 120 18.70 -3.18 -3.00
C ASP A 120 19.54 -4.46 -3.13
N PRO A 121 19.60 -5.09 -4.32
CA PRO A 121 20.37 -6.30 -4.53
C PRO A 121 21.89 -6.09 -4.39
N SER A 122 22.37 -4.86 -4.59
CA SER A 122 23.80 -4.54 -4.57
C SER A 122 24.37 -4.59 -3.15
N THR A 123 23.58 -4.13 -2.18
CA THR A 123 23.94 -4.09 -0.76
C THR A 123 23.32 -5.24 0.04
N LYS A 124 22.47 -6.07 -0.59
CA LYS A 124 21.65 -7.10 0.06
C LYS A 124 20.84 -6.53 1.22
N LYS A 125 20.17 -5.41 0.98
CA LYS A 125 19.34 -4.73 1.98
C LYS A 125 17.92 -4.62 1.50
N ALA A 126 16.95 -4.88 2.37
CA ALA A 126 15.55 -4.78 2.04
C ALA A 126 14.70 -4.30 3.21
N VAL A 127 13.55 -3.73 2.88
CA VAL A 127 12.50 -3.38 3.84
C VAL A 127 11.14 -3.62 3.22
N ALA A 128 10.20 -4.10 4.01
CA ALA A 128 8.80 -4.17 3.66
C ALA A 128 8.00 -3.02 4.26
N PHE A 129 7.03 -2.50 3.51
CA PHE A 129 6.02 -1.55 3.97
C PHE A 129 4.65 -2.18 3.87
N VAL A 130 3.80 -1.96 4.85
CA VAL A 130 2.40 -2.42 4.87
C VAL A 130 1.50 -1.21 5.10
N GLY A 131 0.56 -0.99 4.19
CA GLY A 131 -0.45 0.05 4.30
C GLY A 131 -1.85 -0.49 4.47
N TYR A 132 -2.61 0.12 5.38
CA TYR A 132 -3.95 -0.30 5.75
C TYR A 132 -5.01 0.48 4.97
N ASN A 133 -5.78 -0.24 4.16
CA ASN A 133 -6.77 0.34 3.25
C ASN A 133 -8.11 0.69 3.95
N ASN A 134 -8.19 0.62 5.28
CA ASN A 134 -9.40 1.04 6.01
C ASN A 134 -9.23 2.45 6.56
N VAL A 135 -9.62 3.42 5.74
CA VAL A 135 -9.51 4.86 6.05
C VAL A 135 -10.56 5.37 7.04
N PHE A 136 -11.49 4.51 7.47
CA PHE A 136 -12.51 4.83 8.47
C PHE A 136 -12.14 4.37 9.88
N SER A 137 -11.10 3.54 10.01
CA SER A 137 -10.67 3.00 11.30
C SER A 137 -10.37 4.14 12.29
N LYS A 138 -10.71 3.93 13.56
CA LYS A 138 -10.41 4.87 14.66
C LYS A 138 -9.18 4.47 15.46
N THR A 139 -8.67 3.27 15.21
CA THR A 139 -7.47 2.73 15.84
C THR A 139 -6.54 2.15 14.77
N SER A 140 -5.25 2.08 15.08
CA SER A 140 -4.31 1.33 14.25
C SER A 140 -4.75 -0.13 14.14
N PRO A 141 -4.50 -0.78 12.98
CA PRO A 141 -4.71 -2.21 12.85
C PRO A 141 -3.74 -2.96 13.77
N LYS A 142 -4.09 -4.19 14.16
CA LYS A 142 -3.09 -5.12 14.68
C LYS A 142 -2.03 -5.33 13.58
N PRO A 143 -0.74 -5.04 13.84
CA PRO A 143 0.26 -5.18 12.81
C PRO A 143 0.51 -6.66 12.52
N ILE A 144 0.76 -6.99 11.25
CA ILE A 144 1.03 -8.37 10.80
C ILE A 144 2.49 -8.78 11.02
N CYS A 145 3.35 -7.81 11.36
CA CYS A 145 4.78 -7.96 11.64
C CYS A 145 5.17 -6.99 12.76
N LYS A 146 6.41 -7.08 13.25
CA LYS A 146 6.96 -6.04 14.15
C LYS A 146 7.22 -4.76 13.35
N ASP A 147 6.71 -3.62 13.83
CA ASP A 147 7.00 -2.32 13.22
C ASP A 147 8.47 -1.93 13.44
N VAL A 148 9.20 -1.72 12.35
CA VAL A 148 10.62 -1.31 12.35
C VAL A 148 10.84 0.06 11.71
N CYS A 149 9.79 0.83 11.40
CA CYS A 149 9.95 2.13 10.71
C CYS A 149 10.87 3.10 11.44
N ASP A 150 10.91 3.08 12.76
CA ASP A 150 11.75 4.00 13.57
C ASP A 150 13.26 3.74 13.36
N GLN A 151 13.63 2.62 12.75
CA GLN A 151 15.00 2.28 12.37
C GLN A 151 15.36 2.74 10.95
N ILE A 152 14.43 3.36 10.21
CA ILE A 152 14.56 3.66 8.79
C ILE A 152 14.53 5.18 8.59
N PRO A 153 15.69 5.85 8.52
CA PRO A 153 15.77 7.32 8.56
C PRO A 153 15.12 8.04 7.38
N TRP A 154 15.00 7.38 6.23
CA TRP A 154 14.39 7.95 5.03
C TRP A 154 12.85 7.90 5.03
N VAL A 155 12.24 7.30 6.06
CA VAL A 155 10.78 7.36 6.26
C VAL A 155 10.43 8.64 7.01
N ASP A 156 10.07 9.68 6.26
CA ASP A 156 9.94 11.06 6.77
C ASP A 156 8.53 11.69 6.60
N TRP A 157 7.51 10.87 6.35
CA TRP A 157 6.11 11.30 6.22
C TRP A 157 5.21 10.85 7.38
N GLU A 158 4.01 11.44 7.49
CA GLU A 158 2.97 11.15 8.50
C GLU A 158 2.31 9.77 8.28
N ARG A 159 3.09 8.70 8.47
CA ARG A 159 2.70 7.31 8.18
C ARG A 159 1.54 6.79 9.03
N ASP A 160 1.30 7.36 10.20
CA ASP A 160 0.28 6.95 11.17
C ASP A 160 -1.11 7.53 10.91
N SER A 161 -1.26 8.37 9.88
CA SER A 161 -2.55 8.91 9.49
C SER A 161 -3.51 7.83 8.97
N LEU A 162 -4.51 7.46 9.78
CA LEU A 162 -5.54 6.48 9.42
C LEU A 162 -6.31 6.91 8.16
N TYR A 163 -6.62 8.20 8.03
CA TYR A 163 -7.34 8.73 6.87
C TYR A 163 -6.53 8.67 5.57
N LYS A 164 -5.22 8.97 5.65
CA LYS A 164 -4.29 8.89 4.52
C LYS A 164 -3.74 7.48 4.30
N GLY A 165 -4.29 6.48 5.01
CA GLY A 165 -3.81 5.10 5.04
C GLY A 165 -2.67 4.92 6.03
N PHE A 166 -2.96 4.26 7.15
CA PHE A 166 -1.96 3.94 8.17
C PHE A 166 -0.90 2.98 7.61
N MET A 167 0.36 3.26 7.85
CA MET A 167 1.50 2.48 7.36
C MET A 167 2.52 2.16 8.44
N TYR A 168 3.12 0.98 8.32
CA TYR A 168 4.20 0.49 9.16
C TYR A 168 5.20 -0.33 8.32
N CYS A 169 6.37 -0.62 8.90
CA CYS A 169 7.48 -1.25 8.20
C CYS A 169 7.76 -2.61 8.82
N CYS A 170 8.19 -3.58 8.03
CA CYS A 170 8.59 -4.90 8.48
C CYS A 170 10.00 -5.23 7.98
N GLU A 171 10.71 -6.07 8.71
CA GLU A 171 11.71 -6.93 8.09
C GLU A 171 11.03 -7.88 7.10
N VAL A 172 11.71 -8.22 6.00
CA VAL A 172 11.11 -9.03 4.93
C VAL A 172 10.75 -10.44 5.40
N ASP A 173 11.57 -11.04 6.25
CA ASP A 173 11.30 -12.36 6.84
C ASP A 173 10.04 -12.35 7.72
N ASP A 174 9.84 -11.30 8.50
CA ASP A 174 8.65 -11.14 9.33
C ASP A 174 7.40 -10.91 8.49
N LEU A 175 7.51 -10.15 7.38
CA LEU A 175 6.43 -10.04 6.40
C LEU A 175 6.10 -11.42 5.80
N ASN A 176 7.11 -12.21 5.41
CA ASN A 176 6.93 -13.51 4.76
C ASN A 176 6.23 -14.54 5.67
N LYS A 177 6.47 -14.50 6.98
CA LYS A 177 5.72 -15.32 7.96
C LYS A 177 4.21 -15.06 7.93
N ALA A 178 3.80 -13.82 7.66
CA ALA A 178 2.39 -13.45 7.52
C ALA A 178 1.86 -13.61 6.09
N ILE A 179 2.69 -13.33 5.09
CA ILE A 179 2.33 -13.30 3.67
C ILE A 179 3.29 -14.22 2.92
N SER A 180 2.97 -15.53 2.86
CA SER A 180 3.89 -16.55 2.32
C SER A 180 4.25 -16.40 0.84
N TYR A 181 3.49 -15.61 0.09
CA TYR A 181 3.76 -15.28 -1.32
C TYR A 181 4.50 -13.94 -1.50
N SER A 182 4.89 -13.28 -0.42
CA SER A 182 5.88 -12.20 -0.48
C SER A 182 7.26 -12.78 -0.86
N PRO A 183 8.19 -11.96 -1.40
CA PRO A 183 9.51 -12.46 -1.79
C PRO A 183 10.29 -12.97 -0.58
N VAL A 184 11.02 -14.07 -0.77
CA VAL A 184 12.03 -14.56 0.17
C VAL A 184 13.39 -14.02 -0.28
N LEU A 185 14.05 -13.23 0.57
CA LEU A 185 15.29 -12.53 0.24
C LEU A 185 16.35 -12.79 1.32
N ASP A 186 17.58 -13.09 0.89
CA ASP A 186 18.77 -13.04 1.75
C ASP A 186 19.23 -11.58 1.87
N ALA A 187 18.54 -10.79 2.69
CA ALA A 187 18.79 -9.36 2.83
C ALA A 187 18.59 -8.87 4.28
N SER A 188 19.48 -7.98 4.73
CA SER A 188 19.33 -7.29 6.01
C SER A 188 18.42 -6.05 5.89
N LEU A 189 18.07 -5.41 7.01
CA LEU A 189 17.16 -4.25 6.98
C LEU A 189 17.78 -3.07 6.20
N LEU A 190 17.03 -2.49 5.27
CA LEU A 190 17.41 -1.31 4.50
C LEU A 190 17.25 -0.04 5.34
N THR A 191 18.28 0.27 6.14
CA THR A 191 18.37 1.46 7.00
C THR A 191 19.14 2.60 6.36
N ASP A 192 19.71 2.41 5.17
CA ASP A 192 20.74 3.30 4.64
C ASP A 192 20.20 4.66 4.21
N MET A 193 20.94 5.69 4.63
CA MET A 193 21.12 6.95 3.90
C MET A 193 22.61 7.30 3.79
N GLU A 194 23.52 6.37 4.08
CA GLU A 194 24.96 6.63 4.04
C GLU A 194 25.45 6.61 2.59
N ILE A 195 25.93 7.78 2.16
CA ILE A 195 26.72 8.00 0.93
C ILE A 195 28.20 7.80 1.28
#